data_AF-A0A0Q9X4V9-F1
#
_entry.id   AF-A0A0Q9X4V9-F1
#
_cell.length_a   1.000
_cell.length_b   1.000
_cell.length_c   1.000
_cell.angle_alpha   90.00
_cell.angle_beta   90.00
_cell.angle_gamma   90.00
#
_symmetry.space_group_name_H-M   'P 1'
#
loop_
_entity.id
_entity.type
_entity.pdbx_description
1 polymer ?
#
loop_
_entity_poly.entity_id
_entity_poly.type
_entity_poly.pdbx_seq_one_letter_code
_entity_poly.pdbx_strand_id
1 'polypeptide(L)' 'MNYHLNQKFSTFDQDNDPWVEGNCAITVGGGWWYQTCSLVHFNGKYHNTEVYKKESINWGAAFKSLKSAQMLIRPKSKVC' A
#
# COMPACT_ATOMS: atom_id res chain seq x y z
N MET A 1 -3.09 -8.10 3.60
CA MET A 1 -1.72 -8.34 3.08
C MET A 1 -1.65 -9.38 1.99
N ASN A 2 -2.29 -10.55 2.10
CA ASN A 2 -2.27 -11.57 1.03
C ASN A 2 -2.74 -11.07 -0.35
N TYR A 3 -3.61 -10.06 -0.38
CA TYR A 3 -4.02 -9.36 -1.61
C TYR A 3 -2.84 -8.81 -2.43
N HIS A 4 -1.75 -8.44 -1.76
CA HIS A 4 -0.53 -7.89 -2.39
C HIS A 4 0.53 -8.96 -2.68
N LEU A 5 0.24 -10.24 -2.40
CA LEU A 5 1.22 -11.31 -2.56
C LEU A 5 1.60 -11.47 -4.04
N ASN A 6 2.91 -11.57 -4.29
CA ASN A 6 3.51 -11.71 -5.62
C ASN A 6 3.26 -10.55 -6.59
N GLN A 7 2.71 -9.42 -6.12
CA GLN A 7 2.59 -8.23 -6.95
C GLN A 7 3.95 -7.56 -7.11
N LYS A 8 4.14 -6.92 -8.26
CA LYS A 8 5.31 -6.08 -8.50
C LYS A 8 5.12 -4.74 -7.81
N PHE A 9 6.22 -4.09 -7.49
CA PHE A 9 6.19 -2.75 -6.90
C PHE A 9 5.95 -1.72 -8.00
N SER A 10 4.99 -0.82 -7.82
CA SER A 10 4.70 0.27 -8.76
C SER A 10 4.89 1.63 -8.10
N THR A 11 5.28 2.61 -8.90
CA THR A 11 5.45 4.02 -8.55
C THR A 11 4.83 4.90 -9.64
N PHE A 12 4.78 6.22 -9.40
CA PHE A 12 4.18 7.16 -10.35
C PHE A 12 4.89 7.18 -11.72
N ASP A 13 6.18 6.86 -11.74
CA ASP A 13 7.06 6.82 -12.91
C ASP A 13 7.30 5.40 -13.45
N GLN A 14 6.88 4.36 -12.72
CA GLN A 14 7.02 2.98 -13.14
C GLN A 14 5.77 2.16 -12.77
N ASP A 15 4.87 2.00 -13.75
CA ASP A 15 3.66 1.20 -13.59
C ASP A 15 3.94 -0.29 -13.80
N ASN A 16 3.78 -1.07 -12.74
CA ASN A 16 3.88 -2.53 -12.76
C ASN A 16 2.62 -3.20 -12.19
N ASP A 17 1.54 -2.44 -11.97
CA ASP A 17 0.32 -2.99 -11.40
C ASP A 17 -0.58 -3.61 -12.48
N PRO A 18 -1.46 -4.56 -12.14
CA PRO A 18 -2.29 -5.25 -13.11
C PRO A 18 -3.50 -4.45 -13.60
N TRP A 19 -3.72 -3.21 -13.14
CA TRP A 19 -4.86 -2.41 -13.56
C TRP A 19 -4.58 -1.76 -14.91
N VAL A 20 -5.25 -2.23 -15.96
CA VAL A 20 -4.98 -1.79 -17.34
C VAL A 20 -5.52 -0.39 -17.69
N GLU A 21 -6.41 0.17 -16.86
CA GLU A 21 -7.09 1.43 -17.15
C GLU A 21 -6.38 2.64 -16.53
N GLY A 22 -5.34 2.43 -15.73
CA GLY A 22 -4.62 3.50 -15.08
C GLY A 22 -3.52 3.00 -14.16
N ASN A 23 -2.84 3.95 -13.52
CA ASN A 23 -1.74 3.66 -12.60
C ASN A 23 -2.21 3.90 -11.16
N CYS A 24 -2.12 2.87 -10.30
CA CYS A 24 -2.53 2.97 -8.91
C CYS A 24 -1.63 3.88 -8.09
N ALA A 25 -0.33 3.88 -8.34
CA ALA A 25 0.61 4.78 -7.67
C ALA A 25 0.34 6.27 -7.98
N ILE A 26 -0.27 6.58 -9.13
CA ILE A 26 -0.78 7.93 -9.43
C ILE A 26 -2.12 8.17 -8.73
N THR A 27 -3.05 7.22 -8.82
CA THR A 27 -4.43 7.36 -8.34
C THR A 27 -4.53 7.45 -6.82
N VAL A 28 -3.84 6.57 -6.10
CA VAL A 28 -3.84 6.56 -4.63
C VAL A 28 -2.57 7.20 -4.04
N GLY A 29 -1.59 7.56 -4.87
CA GLY A 29 -0.30 8.08 -4.41
C GLY A 29 0.56 6.99 -3.78
N GLY A 30 1.86 7.27 -3.62
CA GLY A 30 2.80 6.36 -2.95
C GLY A 30 3.27 5.21 -3.85
N GLY A 31 4.35 4.55 -3.41
CA GLY A 31 4.85 3.33 -4.05
C GLY A 31 4.38 2.11 -3.26
N TRP A 32 3.82 1.10 -3.94
CA TRP A 32 3.31 -0.10 -3.27
C TRP A 32 3.31 -1.32 -4.19
N TRP A 33 3.14 -2.50 -3.59
CA TRP A 33 2.84 -3.74 -4.30
C TRP A 33 1.35 -3.79 -4.66
N TYR A 34 0.92 -2.96 -5.61
CA TYR A 34 -0.49 -2.85 -5.99
C TYR A 34 -0.99 -4.09 -6.74
N GLN A 35 -2.23 -4.49 -6.48
CA GLN A 35 -2.99 -5.37 -7.35
C GLN A 35 -3.96 -4.49 -8.14
N THR A 36 -5.28 -4.60 -7.98
CA THR A 36 -6.21 -3.56 -8.46
C THR A 36 -6.22 -2.42 -7.45
N CYS A 37 -5.10 -1.70 -7.40
CA CYS A 37 -4.71 -0.75 -6.38
C CYS A 37 -4.54 -1.42 -5.01
N SER A 38 -5.08 -0.81 -3.94
CA SER A 38 -4.78 -1.25 -2.60
C SER A 38 -5.96 -1.21 -1.64
N LEU A 39 -6.05 -2.24 -0.82
CA LEU A 39 -6.89 -2.30 0.38
C LEU A 39 -6.09 -1.99 1.65
N VAL A 40 -4.76 -2.02 1.58
CA VAL A 40 -3.85 -1.68 2.68
C VAL A 40 -2.65 -0.96 2.12
N HIS A 41 -2.49 0.30 2.50
CA HIS A 41 -1.49 1.17 1.89
C HIS A 41 -0.73 1.90 2.98
N PHE A 42 0.48 1.45 3.29
CA PHE A 42 1.30 2.06 4.34
C PHE A 42 2.18 3.21 3.86
N ASN A 43 2.41 3.31 2.55
CA ASN A 43 3.17 4.40 1.92
C ASN A 43 2.26 5.55 1.45
N GLY A 44 1.04 5.61 1.98
CA GLY A 44 0.10 6.67 1.70
C GLY A 44 0.44 7.99 2.39
N LYS A 45 -0.33 9.02 2.06
CA LYS A 45 -0.27 10.34 2.66
C LYS A 45 -0.60 10.27 4.15
N TYR A 46 0.24 10.91 4.96
CA TYR A 46 -0.05 11.12 6.37
C TYR A 46 -1.11 12.22 6.55
N HIS A 47 -2.02 12.00 7.49
CA HIS A 47 -3.01 12.98 7.92
C HIS A 47 -2.90 13.20 9.43
N ASN A 48 -2.87 14.48 9.84
CA ASN A 48 -2.84 14.87 11.25
C ASN A 48 -4.20 14.73 11.95
N THR A 49 -5.27 14.56 11.18
CA THR A 49 -6.63 14.29 11.65
C THR A 49 -7.15 12.98 11.06
N GLU A 50 -8.18 12.40 11.67
CA GLU A 50 -8.83 11.22 11.11
C GLU A 50 -9.57 11.59 9.82
N VAL A 51 -9.25 10.88 8.74
CA VAL A 51 -9.91 11.00 7.44
C VAL A 51 -10.17 9.61 6.84
N TYR A 52 -11.09 9.56 5.86
CA TYR A 52 -11.46 8.35 5.14
C TYR A 52 -11.09 8.56 3.66
N LYS A 53 -9.83 8.32 3.32
CA LYS A 53 -9.23 8.64 2.02
C LYS A 53 -8.31 7.54 1.55
N LYS A 54 -8.48 7.07 0.31
CA LYS A 54 -7.72 5.95 -0.27
C LYS A 54 -6.21 6.25 -0.33
N GLU A 55 -5.88 7.53 -0.42
CA GLU A 55 -4.52 8.03 -0.47
C GLU A 55 -3.83 8.01 0.89
N SER A 56 -4.57 7.82 1.98
CA SER A 56 -4.01 7.86 3.33
C SER A 56 -3.15 6.64 3.62
N ILE A 57 -2.28 6.74 4.63
CA ILE A 57 -1.79 5.54 5.34
C ILE A 57 -3.02 4.82 5.91
N ASN A 58 -3.36 3.63 5.42
CA ASN A 58 -4.59 2.92 5.82
C ASN A 58 -4.41 1.40 5.89
N TRP A 59 -5.29 0.75 6.66
CA TRP A 59 -5.37 -0.69 6.79
C TRP A 59 -6.82 -1.17 6.66
N GLY A 60 -7.18 -1.67 5.48
CA GLY A 60 -8.48 -2.24 5.17
C GLY A 60 -9.37 -1.32 4.31
N ALA A 61 -10.48 -1.88 3.84
CA ALA A 61 -11.38 -1.24 2.89
C ALA A 61 -12.10 0.02 3.40
N ALA A 62 -11.99 0.33 4.69
CA ALA A 62 -12.55 1.55 5.26
C ALA A 62 -11.75 2.82 4.88
N PHE A 63 -10.51 2.69 4.40
CA PHE A 63 -9.61 3.81 4.08
C PHE A 63 -9.42 4.82 5.22
N LYS A 64 -9.63 4.36 6.45
CA LYS A 64 -9.41 5.17 7.66
C LYS A 64 -7.91 5.43 7.82
N SER A 65 -7.56 6.71 7.94
CA SER A 65 -6.17 7.14 8.09
C SER A 65 -5.56 6.67 9.42
N LEU A 66 -4.38 6.07 9.36
CA LEU A 66 -3.59 5.68 10.52
C LEU A 66 -2.68 6.82 10.98
N LYS A 67 -2.52 6.97 12.30
CA LYS A 67 -1.58 7.94 12.90
C LYS A 67 -0.12 7.53 12.78
N SER A 68 0.15 6.23 12.70
CA SER A 68 1.48 5.67 12.53
C SER A 68 1.39 4.27 11.93
N ALA A 69 2.44 3.87 11.23
CA ALA A 69 2.62 2.51 10.73
C ALA A 69 4.11 2.17 10.80
N GLN A 70 4.43 0.91 11.09
CA GLN A 70 5.79 0.40 11.08
C GLN A 70 5.78 -0.99 10.45
N MET A 71 6.66 -1.22 9.47
CA MET A 71 6.91 -2.53 8.88
C MET A 71 8.25 -3.04 9.37
N LEU A 72 8.23 -4.11 10.15
CA LEU A 72 9.42 -4.75 10.72
C LEU A 72 9.47 -6.21 10.26
N ILE A 73 10.65 -6.71 9.92
CA ILE A 73 10.87 -8.11 9.59
C ILE A 73 11.75 -8.77 10.64
N ARG A 74 11.54 -10.06 10.88
CA ARG A 74 12.39 -10.89 11.73
C ARG A 74 12.78 -12.15 10.94
N PRO A 75 14.05 -12.60 10.98
CA PRO A 75 14.43 -13.87 10.38
C PRO A 75 13.53 -15.00 10.92
N LYS A 76 13.10 -15.91 10.05
CA LYS A 76 12.59 -17.20 10.51
C LYS A 76 13.80 -17.95 11.09
N SER A 77 13.64 -18.57 12.27
CA SER A 77 14.72 -19.31 12.93
C SER A 77 15.45 -20.15 11.91
N LYS A 78 16.79 -20.01 11.84
CA LYS A 78 17.61 -20.98 11.14
C LYS A 78 17.43 -22.28 11.91
N VAL A 79 16.69 -23.23 11.36
CA VAL A 79 16.90 -24.62 11.73
C VAL A 79 18.32 -24.91 11.25
N CYS A 80 19.23 -25.05 12.21
CA CYS A 80 20.61 -25.44 11.95
C CYS A 80 20.66 -26.86 11.40
#